data_AF-A0AAD4G5B5-F1
#
_entry.id   AF-A0AAD4G5B5-F1
#
_cell.length_a   1.000
_cell.length_b   1.000
_cell.length_c   1.000
_cell.angle_alpha   90.00
_cell.angle_beta   90.00
_cell.angle_gamma   90.00
#
_symmetry.space_group_name_H-M   'P 1'
#
loop_
_entity.id
_entity.type
_entity.pdbx_description
1 polymer ?
#
loop_
_entity_poly.entity_id
_entity_poly.type
_entity_poly.pdbx_seq_one_letter_code
_entity_poly.pdbx_strand_id
1 'polypeptide(L)' 'PVTFTIGNYMLRSEIITLQLAMTQGSVAFYPSCIQLTVGGSQTSQPTTSKEVKFPGAYSATDPGI' A
#
# COMPACT_ATOMS: atom_id res chain seq x y z
N PRO A 1 -4.43 7.01 -13.36
CA PRO A 1 -4.51 5.56 -13.10
C PRO A 1 -5.49 4.89 -14.07
N VAL A 2 -4.98 4.45 -15.22
CA VAL A 2 -5.77 3.80 -16.30
C VAL A 2 -5.00 2.61 -16.87
N THR A 3 -4.21 1.91 -16.04
CA THR A 3 -3.16 1.01 -16.51
C THR A 3 -2.99 -0.21 -15.59
N PHE A 4 -4.08 -0.92 -15.28
CA PHE A 4 -4.01 -2.24 -14.63
C PHE A 4 -4.61 -3.27 -15.57
N THR A 5 -3.93 -4.41 -15.71
CA THR A 5 -4.51 -5.56 -16.40
C THR A 5 -5.81 -6.00 -15.74
N ILE A 6 -6.69 -6.58 -16.55
CA ILE A 6 -7.95 -7.17 -16.07
C ILE A 6 -7.62 -8.31 -15.10
N GLY A 7 -8.36 -8.41 -13.99
CA GLY A 7 -8.15 -9.49 -13.02
C GLY A 7 -8.69 -9.20 -11.62
N ASN A 8 -8.39 -10.11 -10.69
CA ASN A 8 -8.74 -9.98 -9.28
C ASN A 8 -7.57 -9.34 -8.51
N TYR A 9 -7.89 -8.32 -7.71
CA TYR A 9 -6.92 -7.55 -6.95
C TYR A 9 -7.38 -7.38 -5.49
N MET A 10 -6.41 -7.13 -4.62
CA MET A 10 -6.65 -6.64 -3.27
C MET A 10 -6.22 -5.18 -3.20
N LEU A 11 -7.15 -4.29 -2.85
CA LEU A 11 -6.84 -2.90 -2.56
C LEU A 11 -6.59 -2.77 -1.05
N ARG A 12 -5.36 -2.44 -0.67
CA ARG A 12 -5.00 -2.08 0.70
C ARG A 12 -5.14 -0.58 0.88
N SER A 13 -6.06 -0.17 1.76
CA SER A 13 -6.16 1.20 2.27
C SER A 13 -5.55 1.27 3.66
N GLU A 14 -4.89 2.37 4.01
CA GLU A 14 -4.28 2.53 5.32
C GLU A 14 -4.31 3.98 5.77
N ILE A 15 -4.57 4.18 7.06
CA ILE A 15 -4.33 5.43 7.76
C ILE A 15 -3.17 5.21 8.72
N ILE A 16 -2.20 6.12 8.70
CA ILE A 16 -1.08 6.15 9.64
C ILE A 16 -1.24 7.40 10.51
N THR A 17 -1.39 7.22 11.82
CA THR A 17 -1.51 8.37 12.74
C THR A 17 -0.14 8.76 13.27
N LEU A 18 0.25 10.01 13.00
CA LEU A 18 1.59 10.54 13.31
C LEU A 18 1.64 11.41 14.57
N GLN A 19 0.54 11.50 15.31
CA GLN A 19 0.43 12.34 16.51
C GLN A 19 1.46 12.02 17.61
N LEU A 20 2.03 10.80 17.59
CA LEU A 20 3.08 10.34 18.52
C LEU A 20 4.40 9.96 17.80
N ALA A 21 4.58 10.34 16.52
CA ALA A 21 5.71 9.89 15.70
C ALA A 21 7.10 10.35 16.21
N MET A 22 7.16 11.30 17.14
CA MET A 22 8.42 11.72 17.77
C MET A 22 9.07 10.61 18.62
N THR A 23 8.33 9.57 18.98
CA THR A 23 8.86 8.38 19.65
C THR A 23 8.79 7.19 18.69
N GLN A 24 9.95 6.60 18.40
CA GLN A 24 10.07 5.47 17.48
C GLN A 24 9.11 4.33 17.89
N GLY A 25 8.34 3.83 16.93
CA GLY A 25 7.36 2.76 17.15
C GLY A 25 6.05 3.18 17.83
N SER A 26 5.81 4.49 18.01
CA SER A 26 4.57 4.99 18.63
C SER A 26 3.50 5.43 17.62
N VAL A 27 3.76 5.32 16.31
CA VAL A 27 2.72 5.50 15.28
C VAL A 27 1.72 4.34 15.30
N ALA A 28 0.47 4.61 14.95
CA ALA A 28 -0.52 3.55 14.77
C ALA A 28 -0.91 3.40 13.30
N PHE A 29 -0.91 2.16 12.82
CA PHE A 29 -1.31 1.78 11.48
C PHE A 29 -2.72 1.20 11.50
N TYR A 30 -3.60 1.69 10.62
CA TYR A 30 -4.97 1.21 10.45
C TYR A 30 -5.21 0.68 9.03
N PRO A 31 -4.69 -0.51 8.68
CA PRO A 31 -4.87 -1.08 7.35
C PRO A 31 -6.24 -1.78 7.19
N SER A 32 -6.77 -1.73 5.98
CA SER A 32 -7.95 -2.49 5.54
C SER A 32 -7.77 -2.96 4.11
N CYS A 33 -8.32 -4.13 3.78
CA CYS A 33 -8.20 -4.76 2.47
C CYS A 33 -9.57 -5.00 1.85
N ILE A 34 -9.70 -4.65 0.57
CA ILE A 34 -10.93 -4.83 -0.21
C ILE A 34 -10.61 -5.66 -1.44
N GLN A 35 -11.37 -6.72 -1.66
CA GLN A 35 -11.27 -7.54 -2.87
C GLN A 35 -12.05 -6.89 -4.01
N LEU A 36 -11.40 -6.74 -5.16
CA LEU A 36 -11.98 -6.10 -6.34
C LEU A 36 -11.68 -6.94 -7.58
N THR A 37 -12.63 -6.95 -8.51
CA THR A 37 -12.40 -7.44 -9.88
C THR A 37 -12.30 -6.23 -10.81
N VAL A 38 -11.11 -6.03 -11.37
CA VAL A 38 -10.82 -4.93 -12.31
C VAL A 38 -11.14 -5.41 -13.72
N GLY A 39 -12.06 -4.74 -14.40
CA GLY A 39 -12.39 -4.91 -15.82
C GLY A 39 -11.70 -3.88 -16.72
N GLY A 40 -12.10 -3.82 -17.99
CA GLY A 40 -11.60 -2.82 -18.96
C GLY A 40 -10.87 -3.46 -20.14
N SER A 41 -9.96 -2.71 -20.77
CA SER A 41 -9.15 -3.15 -21.93
C SER A 41 -7.65 -2.85 -21.75
N GLN A 42 -7.26 -2.50 -20.53
CA GLN A 42 -5.90 -2.08 -20.19
C GLN A 42 -5.02 -3.32 -19.98
N THR A 43 -3.76 -3.24 -20.38
CA THR A 43 -2.82 -4.39 -20.36
C THR A 43 -1.51 -4.11 -19.62
N SER A 44 -1.33 -2.90 -19.12
CA SER A 44 -0.12 -2.54 -18.36
C SER A 44 -0.19 -3.03 -16.92
N GLN A 45 0.97 -3.36 -16.37
CA GLN A 45 1.14 -3.68 -14.94
C GLN A 45 2.23 -2.78 -14.33
N PRO A 46 2.24 -2.61 -12.98
CA PRO A 46 3.36 -2.00 -12.28
C PRO A 46 4.68 -2.71 -12.61
N THR A 47 5.78 -1.97 -12.62
CA THR A 47 7.11 -2.59 -12.71
C THR A 47 7.46 -3.23 -11.38
N THR A 48 8.22 -4.33 -11.39
CA THR A 48 8.70 -5.01 -10.17
C THR A 48 9.48 -4.09 -9.24
N SER A 49 10.11 -3.03 -9.77
CA SER A 49 10.79 -1.98 -8.99
C SER A 49 9.86 -1.10 -8.15
N LYS A 50 8.55 -1.16 -8.37
CA LYS A 50 7.53 -0.43 -7.60
C LYS A 50 6.75 -1.35 -6.65
N GLU A 51 7.03 -2.65 -6.68
CA GLU A 51 6.39 -3.61 -5.80
C GLU A 51 7.13 -3.70 -4.47
N VAL A 52 6.36 -3.85 -3.39
CA VAL A 52 6.87 -4.00 -2.03
C VAL A 52 6.11 -5.10 -1.31
N LYS A 53 6.68 -5.62 -0.22
CA LYS A 53 6.05 -6.66 0.61
C LYS A 53 5.55 -6.07 1.92
N PHE A 54 4.44 -6.60 2.41
CA PHE A 54 3.93 -6.32 3.76
C PHE A 54 3.89 -7.63 4.56
N PRO A 55 4.63 -7.75 5.69
CA PRO A 55 5.57 -6.78 6.24
C PRO A 55 6.85 -6.64 5.40
N GLY A 56 7.53 -5.48 5.50
CA GLY A 56 8.82 -5.21 4.85
C GLY A 56 8.94 -3.86 4.13
N ALA A 57 7.83 -3.27 3.69
CA ALA A 57 7.82 -2.01 2.95
C ALA A 57 8.14 -0.78 3.81
N TYR A 58 7.93 -0.88 5.13
CA TYR A 58 8.09 0.20 6.09
C TYR A 58 9.15 -0.16 7.13
N SER A 59 9.92 0.85 7.54
CA SER A 59 10.81 0.83 8.69
C SER A 59 10.33 1.81 9.76
N ALA A 60 10.57 1.49 11.03
CA ALA A 60 10.37 2.40 12.14
C ALA A 60 11.31 3.63 12.12
N THR A 61 12.26 3.67 11.16
CA THR A 61 13.20 4.77 10.96
C THR A 61 12.94 5.52 9.65
N ASP A 62 11.86 5.21 8.93
CA ASP A 62 11.52 5.95 7.72
C ASP A 62 11.16 7.39 8.09
N PRO A 63 11.56 8.41 7.32
CA PRO A 63 11.32 9.81 7.68
C PRO A 63 9.83 10.20 7.76
N GLY A 64 8.93 9.34 7.28
CA GLY A 64 7.48 9.51 7.36
C GLY A 64 6.79 8.63 8.42
N ILE A 65 7.55 7.90 9.24
CA ILE A 65 7.09 6.98 10.29
C ILE A 65 7.81 7.33 11.60
#